data_AF-A0A8S2ZCG0-F1
#
_entry.id   AF-A0A8S2ZCG0-F1
#
_cell.length_a   1.000
_cell.length_b   1.000
_cell.length_c   1.000
_cell.angle_alpha   90.00
_cell.angle_beta   90.00
_cell.angle_gamma   90.00
#
_symmetry.space_group_name_H-M   'P 1'
#
loop_
_entity.id
_entity.type
_entity.pdbx_description
1 polymer ?
#
loop_
_entity_poly.entity_id
_entity_poly.type
_entity_poly.pdbx_seq_one_letter_code
_entity_poly.pdbx_strand_id
1 'polypeptide(L)' 'SVLVRFDNTTLEPIRNEKTELCVRCKTGERGLLLGMIENNLLHAFDGYVNNPSGTKRKIVEHIYKKGDRAFNT' A
#
# COMPACT_ATOMS: atom_id res chain seq x y z
N SER A 1 0.35 7.94 -5.10
CA SER A 1 1.08 6.69 -4.73
C SER A 1 2.05 7.02 -3.60
N VAL A 2 2.49 6.02 -2.85
CA VAL A 2 3.42 6.16 -1.72
C VAL A 2 4.56 5.17 -1.83
N LEU A 3 5.73 5.52 -1.28
CA LEU A 3 6.92 4.68 -1.30
C LEU A 3 7.27 4.25 0.12
N VAL A 4 7.28 2.93 0.35
CA VAL A 4 7.56 2.34 1.67
C VAL A 4 8.72 1.37 1.59
N ARG A 5 9.43 1.21 2.70
CA ARG A 5 10.46 0.18 2.81
C ARG A 5 9.78 -1.19 2.77
N PHE A 6 10.47 -2.15 2.16
CA PHE A 6 10.01 -3.52 2.07
C PHE A 6 11.14 -4.48 2.44
N ASP A 7 10.76 -5.69 2.83
CA ASP A 7 11.68 -6.78 3.07
C ASP A 7 12.08 -7.40 1.72
N ASN A 8 13.38 -7.50 1.44
CA ASN A 8 13.88 -7.99 0.16
C ASN A 8 13.61 -9.49 -0.09
N THR A 9 13.24 -10.23 0.96
CA THR A 9 12.97 -11.67 0.90
C THR A 9 11.48 -11.94 0.73
N THR A 10 10.63 -11.30 1.55
CA THR A 10 9.18 -11.52 1.53
C THR A 10 8.44 -10.60 0.57
N LEU A 11 9.11 -9.53 0.11
CA LEU A 11 8.53 -8.46 -0.70
C LEU A 11 7.36 -7.76 0.00
N GLU A 12 7.34 -7.77 1.34
CA GLU A 12 6.31 -7.14 2.15
C GLU A 12 6.77 -5.81 2.75
N PRO A 13 5.87 -4.85 2.99
CA PRO A 13 6.20 -3.61 3.66
C PRO A 13 6.75 -3.85 5.05
N ILE A 14 7.87 -3.20 5.37
CA ILE A 14 8.42 -3.19 6.72
C ILE A 14 7.56 -2.28 7.58
N ARG A 15 7.08 -2.79 8.72
CA ARG A 15 6.28 -2.04 9.69
C ARG A 15 7.10 -1.63 10.90
N ASN A 16 6.79 -0.48 11.45
CA ASN A 16 7.33 -0.02 12.72
C ASN A 16 6.60 -0.74 13.86
N GLU A 17 7.33 -1.41 14.75
CA GLU A 17 6.74 -2.21 15.83
C GLU A 17 5.93 -1.39 16.86
N LYS A 18 6.24 -0.11 17.02
CA LYS A 18 5.54 0.76 17.99
C LYS A 18 4.25 1.37 17.43
N THR A 19 4.23 1.70 16.15
CA THR A 19 3.09 2.38 15.52
C THR A 19 2.24 1.46 14.66
N GLU A 20 2.76 0.29 14.30
CA GLU A 20 2.21 -0.68 13.34
C GLU A 20 2.06 -0.12 11.91
N LEU A 21 2.68 1.05 11.66
CA LEU A 21 2.65 1.74 10.37
C LEU A 21 3.81 1.31 9.47
N CYS A 22 3.63 1.43 8.15
CA CYS A 22 4.71 1.18 7.20
C CYS A 22 5.84 2.21 7.36
N VAL A 23 7.08 1.73 7.27
CA VAL A 23 8.26 2.60 7.35
C VAL A 23 8.45 3.32 6.01
N ARG A 24 8.56 4.65 6.06
CA ARG A 24 8.87 5.47 4.87
C ARG A 24 10.25 5.14 4.31
N CYS A 25 10.37 5.11 2.99
CA CYS A 25 11.67 5.11 2.33
C CYS A 25 12.38 6.45 2.55
N LYS A 26 13.70 6.40 2.74
CA LYS A 26 14.52 7.60 2.68
C LYS A 26 14.82 7.95 1.23
N THR A 27 15.14 9.22 0.98
CA THR A 27 15.60 9.69 -0.32
C THR A 27 16.84 8.90 -0.76
N GLY A 28 16.80 8.32 -1.96
CA GLY A 28 17.90 7.51 -2.51
C GLY A 28 17.83 6.01 -2.17
N GLU A 29 16.88 5.56 -1.37
CA GLU A 29 16.66 4.13 -1.11
C GLU A 29 15.60 3.54 -2.06
N ARG A 30 15.82 2.30 -2.52
CA ARG A 30 14.80 1.55 -3.25
C ARG A 30 13.63 1.24 -2.31
N GLY A 31 12.41 1.43 -2.80
CA GLY A 31 11.20 1.18 -2.06
C GLY A 31 10.15 0.42 -2.85
N LEU A 32 9.13 -0.03 -2.13
CA LEU A 32 7.93 -0.61 -2.70
C LEU A 32 6.93 0.52 -2.99
N LEU A 33 6.52 0.60 -4.25
CA LEU A 33 5.52 1.55 -4.70
C LEU A 33 4.13 1.00 -4.39
N LEU A 34 3.36 1.73 -3.59
CA LEU A 34 1.99 1.38 -3.27
C LEU A 34 1.03 2.41 -3.87
N GLY A 35 -0.03 1.92 -4.50
CA GLY A 35 -1.10 2.75 -5.04
C GLY A 35 -2.14 3.05 -3.97
N MET A 36 -2.18 4.28 -3.46
CA MET A 36 -3.14 4.68 -2.42
C MET A 36 -4.57 4.50 -2.92
N ILE A 37 -5.40 3.91 -2.07
CA ILE A 37 -6.84 3.80 -2.25
C ILE A 37 -7.46 4.95 -1.44
N GLU A 38 -7.75 6.05 -2.11
CA GLU A 38 -8.46 7.16 -1.49
C GLU A 38 -9.94 6.81 -1.33
N ASN A 39 -10.48 7.08 -0.15
CA ASN A 39 -11.89 6.87 0.18
C ASN A 39 -12.82 7.95 -0.44
N ASN A 40 -12.38 8.62 -1.50
CA ASN A 40 -13.20 9.59 -2.21
C ASN A 40 -14.24 8.83 -3.03
N LEU A 41 -15.51 9.00 -2.66
CA LEU A 41 -16.69 8.44 -3.35
C LEU A 41 -16.70 8.74 -4.87
N LEU A 42 -15.98 9.78 -5.30
CA LEU A 42 -15.84 10.19 -6.69
C LEU A 42 -14.82 9.36 -7.52
N HIS A 43 -13.91 8.63 -6.87
CA HIS A 43 -12.92 7.76 -7.54
C HIS A 43 -13.18 6.27 -7.31
N ALA A 44 -14.21 5.92 -6.53
CA ALA A 44 -14.59 4.53 -6.25
C ALA A 44 -15.26 3.81 -7.45
N PHE A 45 -15.63 4.54 -8.51
CA PHE A 45 -16.38 4.03 -9.64
C PHE A 45 -15.61 4.27 -10.95
N ASP A 46 -14.93 3.22 -11.43
CA ASP A 46 -15.09 2.68 -12.80
C ASP A 46 -14.01 1.66 -13.19
N GLY A 47 -12.81 1.71 -12.60
CA GLY A 47 -11.68 0.93 -13.12
C GLY A 47 -11.48 -0.49 -12.56
N TYR A 48 -11.96 -0.77 -11.33
CA TYR A 48 -11.56 -1.99 -10.59
C TYR A 48 -12.71 -2.82 -10.02
N VAL A 49 -13.96 -2.39 -10.17
CA VAL A 49 -15.12 -3.03 -9.52
C VAL A 49 -15.51 -4.36 -10.21
N ASN A 50 -15.06 -4.62 -11.44
CA ASN A 50 -15.55 -5.76 -12.24
C ASN A 50 -14.56 -6.93 -12.43
N ASN A 51 -13.58 -7.12 -11.53
CA ASN A 51 -12.78 -8.34 -11.58
C ASN A 51 -12.56 -9.00 -10.20
N PRO A 52 -13.63 -9.58 -9.59
CA PRO A 52 -13.54 -10.29 -8.31
C PRO A 52 -12.60 -11.52 -8.35
N SER A 53 -12.24 -12.01 -9.54
CA SER A 53 -11.48 -13.26 -9.71
C SER A 53 -9.99 -13.07 -10.00
N GLY A 54 -9.53 -11.87 -10.39
CA GLY A 54 -8.17 -11.65 -10.92
C GLY A 54 -7.19 -10.95 -9.97
N THR A 55 -7.55 -10.77 -8.70
CA THR A 55 -6.88 -9.78 -7.85
C THR A 55 -6.86 -10.24 -6.39
N LYS A 56 -6.12 -11.31 -6.10
CA LYS A 56 -5.46 -11.43 -4.78
C LYS A 56 -4.31 -10.41 -4.68
N ARG A 57 -4.52 -9.15 -5.11
CA ARG A 57 -3.52 -8.07 -4.94
C ARG A 57 -3.47 -7.78 -3.45
N LYS A 58 -2.30 -7.97 -2.85
CA LYS A 58 -2.01 -7.70 -1.44
C LYS A 58 -2.43 -6.25 -1.12
N ILE A 59 -3.61 -6.07 -0.51
CA ILE A 59 -4.01 -4.78 0.06
C ILE A 59 -3.12 -4.55 1.27
N VAL A 60 -2.48 -3.39 1.32
CA VAL A 60 -1.65 -2.94 2.44
C VAL A 60 -2.40 -1.88 3.21
N GLU A 61 -2.63 -2.13 4.49
CA GLU A 61 -3.33 -1.21 5.38
C GLU A 61 -2.38 -0.54 6.38
N HIS A 62 -2.82 0.56 6.98
CA HIS A 62 -2.08 1.31 7.99
C HIS A 62 -0.71 1.78 7.48
N ILE A 63 -0.69 2.53 6.37
CA ILE A 63 0.57 2.90 5.70
C ILE A 63 1.28 4.03 6.43
N TYR A 64 0.74 5.25 6.40
CA TYR A 64 1.30 6.38 7.15
C TYR A 64 0.39 6.84 8.29
N LYS A 65 -0.89 6.45 8.23
CA LYS A 65 -1.89 6.64 9.27
C LYS A 65 -2.73 5.38 9.39
N LYS A 66 -3.33 5.16 10.55
CA LYS A 66 -4.28 4.05 10.72
C LYS A 66 -5.49 4.27 9.81
N GLY A 67 -5.89 3.24 9.06
CA GLY A 67 -7.00 3.32 8.10
C GLY A 67 -6.59 3.66 6.66
N ASP A 68 -5.35 4.10 6.43
CA ASP A 68 -4.83 4.23 5.06
C ASP A 68 -4.76 2.85 4.40
N ARG A 69 -5.20 2.75 3.14
CA ARG A 69 -5.15 1.51 2.35
C ARG A 69 -4.46 1.77 1.01
N ALA A 70 -3.71 0.81 0.52
CA ALA A 70 -3.13 0.85 -0.81
C ALA A 70 -3.06 -0.55 -1.44
N PHE A 71 -2.99 -0.59 -2.77
CA PHE A 71 -2.68 -1.81 -3.50
C PHE A 71 -1.17 -1.93 -3.73
N ASN A 72 -0.64 -3.13 -3.48
CA ASN A 72 0.69 -3.53 -3.93
C ASN A 72 0.59 -3.97 -5.39
N THR A 73 1.26 -3.24 -6.30
CA THR A 73 1.30 -3.49 -7.75
C THR A 73 2.34 -4.49 -8.16
#